data_AF-A0A024V8A2-F1
#
_entry.id   AF-A0A024V8A2-F1
#
_cell.length_a   1.000
_cell.length_b   1.000
_cell.length_c   1.000
_cell.angle_alpha   90.00
_cell.angle_beta   90.00
_cell.angle_gamma   90.00
#
_symmetry.space_group_name_H-M   'P 1'
#
loop_
_entity.id
_entity.type
_entity.pdbx_description
1 polymer ?
#
loop_
_entity_poly.entity_id
_entity_poly.type
_entity_poly.pdbx_seq_one_letter_code
_entity_poly.pdbx_strand_id
1 'polypeptide(L)'
;MKLCYYKILLFWLLLNILAHNKNKAYITTHTPTPTSRVLSECDLYMPNYDKDPDMKSVKENFDRQTSQRFEEYEERMREKRQKCKEQCDKDIQQIILKDKIEKSLEEKVEKGCLRCGCGLGGIATSVGIFGAIAVNEWTKAAMIAAEKAGVNVGISKGIELITSKFSLTTLGGSTLEKVVTAQTFKDPMFYVLGIQKEYNTVCSADPYISNLLCFYTNHNNMSLTYQTISTSANDIAVKAGEAAKSIEEAEIALANAESTYMYSAIGYSVLGILIILLAMLIIYLILRYRRKKKMNKKIQYTKLLNQ
;
A
#
# COMPACT_ATOMS: atom_id res chain seq x y z
N MET A 1 13.72 5.47 -7.49
CA MET A 1 12.41 6.04 -7.11
C MET A 1 11.83 7.09 -8.10
N LYS A 2 12.61 7.89 -8.84
CA LYS A 2 12.07 8.93 -9.76
C LYS A 2 11.42 8.42 -11.07
N LEU A 3 11.79 7.23 -11.55
CA LEU A 3 11.32 6.70 -12.85
C LEU A 3 9.95 5.99 -12.80
N CYS A 4 9.44 5.60 -11.63
CA CYS A 4 8.13 4.93 -11.54
C CYS A 4 6.98 5.93 -11.49
N TYR A 5 7.20 7.11 -10.89
CA TYR A 5 6.16 8.14 -10.73
C TYR A 5 5.76 8.76 -12.09
N TYR A 6 6.72 9.02 -12.98
CA TYR A 6 6.43 9.57 -14.31
C TYR A 6 5.67 8.55 -15.20
N LYS A 7 5.94 7.25 -15.05
CA LYS A 7 5.25 6.18 -15.78
C LYS A 7 3.77 6.06 -15.38
N ILE A 8 3.46 6.17 -14.08
CA ILE A 8 2.09 6.13 -13.57
C ILE A 8 1.32 7.40 -13.99
N LEU A 9 1.96 8.56 -13.93
CA LEU A 9 1.36 9.83 -14.37
C LEU A 9 1.08 9.85 -15.88
N LEU A 10 1.99 9.33 -16.70
CA LEU A 10 1.80 9.18 -18.15
C LEU A 10 0.67 8.22 -18.51
N PHE A 11 0.49 7.15 -17.74
CA PHE A 11 -0.60 6.20 -17.97
C PHE A 11 -1.98 6.85 -17.74
N TRP A 12 -2.08 7.70 -16.71
CA TRP A 12 -3.29 8.49 -16.44
C TRP A 12 -3.57 9.52 -17.54
N LEU A 13 -2.52 10.17 -18.07
CA LEU A 13 -2.64 11.13 -19.16
C LEU A 13 -3.12 10.46 -20.47
N LEU A 14 -2.55 9.30 -20.81
CA LEU A 14 -2.94 8.50 -21.99
C LEU A 14 -4.39 8.01 -21.90
N LEU A 15 -4.86 7.62 -20.71
CA LEU A 15 -6.25 7.20 -20.47
C LEU A 15 -7.25 8.36 -20.64
N ASN A 16 -6.89 9.57 -20.23
CA ASN A 16 -7.72 10.76 -20.43
C ASN A 16 -7.80 11.17 -21.91
N ILE A 17 -6.72 11.02 -22.68
CA ILE A 17 -6.70 11.32 -24.12
C ILE A 17 -7.57 10.31 -24.90
N LEU A 18 -7.55 9.02 -24.52
CA LEU A 18 -8.40 8.00 -25.16
C LEU A 18 -9.90 8.23 -24.89
N ALA A 19 -10.25 8.73 -23.71
CA ALA A 19 -11.64 8.99 -23.32
C ALA A 19 -12.27 10.22 -24.01
N HIS A 20 -11.47 11.12 -24.61
CA HIS A 20 -11.93 12.39 -25.16
C HIS A 20 -11.86 12.53 -26.69
N ASN A 21 -11.58 11.47 -27.45
CA ASN A 21 -11.62 11.53 -28.90
C ASN A 21 -13.07 11.68 -29.43
N LYS A 22 -13.44 12.91 -29.79
CA LYS A 22 -14.72 13.27 -30.42
C LYS A 22 -14.62 13.42 -31.95
N ASN A 23 -13.76 12.69 -32.64
CA ASN A 23 -13.74 12.71 -34.10
C ASN A 23 -14.85 11.83 -34.68
N LYS A 24 -15.99 12.44 -34.99
CA LYS A 24 -17.02 11.84 -35.85
C LYS A 24 -16.54 11.92 -37.30
N ALA A 25 -16.36 10.77 -37.96
CA ALA A 25 -16.30 10.72 -39.42
C ALA A 25 -17.68 11.11 -39.95
N TYR A 26 -17.77 12.25 -40.64
CA TYR A 26 -18.97 12.66 -41.36
C TYR A 26 -19.07 11.82 -42.63
N ILE A 27 -20.17 11.10 -42.79
CA ILE A 27 -20.50 10.40 -44.03
C ILE A 27 -21.25 11.40 -44.90
N THR A 28 -20.63 11.82 -46.00
CA THR A 28 -21.24 12.68 -47.01
C THR A 28 -22.36 11.91 -47.71
N THR A 29 -23.61 12.35 -47.55
CA THR A 29 -24.77 11.80 -48.25
C THR A 29 -24.76 12.27 -49.71
N HIS A 30 -24.49 11.34 -50.64
CA HIS A 30 -24.79 11.55 -52.06
C HIS A 30 -26.29 11.37 -52.29
N THR A 31 -26.94 12.42 -52.79
CA THR A 31 -28.33 12.43 -53.22
C THR A 31 -28.45 11.65 -54.54
N PRO A 32 -29.17 10.52 -54.61
CA PRO A 32 -29.45 9.86 -55.87
C PRO A 32 -30.54 10.64 -56.61
N THR A 33 -30.25 11.08 -57.82
CA THR A 33 -31.22 11.67 -58.75
C THR A 33 -32.30 10.61 -59.06
N PRO A 34 -33.59 10.87 -58.78
CA PRO A 34 -34.63 9.89 -59.09
C PRO A 34 -34.88 9.94 -60.59
N THR A 35 -34.28 9.01 -61.34
CA THR A 35 -34.77 8.71 -62.70
C THR A 35 -36.10 8.01 -62.53
N SER A 36 -37.16 8.80 -62.54
CA SER A 36 -38.54 8.35 -62.65
C SER A 36 -38.69 7.56 -63.95
N ARG A 37 -38.48 6.24 -63.89
CA ARG A 37 -39.00 5.29 -64.89
C ARG A 37 -40.50 5.14 -64.63
N VAL A 38 -41.26 6.20 -64.86
CA VAL A 38 -42.71 6.08 -65.00
C VAL A 38 -42.92 5.32 -66.30
N LEU A 39 -43.38 4.08 -66.19
CA LEU A 39 -43.92 3.33 -67.31
C LEU A 39 -45.15 4.12 -67.77
N SER A 40 -44.99 4.92 -68.81
CA SER A 40 -46.10 5.51 -69.54
C SER A 40 -46.90 4.35 -70.14
N GLU A 41 -48.11 4.11 -69.65
CA GLU A 41 -49.07 3.22 -70.31
C GLU A 41 -49.36 3.82 -71.69
N CYS A 42 -48.67 3.33 -72.72
CA CYS A 42 -49.13 3.48 -74.08
C CYS A 42 -50.24 2.45 -74.29
N ASP A 43 -51.41 2.88 -74.74
CA ASP A 43 -52.50 1.98 -75.16
C ASP A 43 -52.01 1.10 -76.33
N LEU A 44 -51.41 -0.04 -75.99
CA LEU A 44 -51.06 -1.06 -76.97
C LEU A 44 -52.37 -1.62 -77.52
N TYR A 45 -52.60 -1.38 -78.80
CA TYR A 45 -53.62 -2.09 -79.57
C TYR A 45 -53.43 -3.59 -79.33
N MET A 46 -54.33 -4.19 -78.54
CA MET A 46 -54.29 -5.58 -78.13
C MET A 46 -55.22 -6.35 -79.06
N PRO A 47 -54.71 -7.05 -80.08
CA PRO A 47 -55.58 -7.68 -81.05
C PRO A 47 -56.29 -8.85 -80.38
N ASN A 48 -57.59 -9.03 -80.66
CA ASN A 48 -58.40 -10.07 -80.04
C ASN A 48 -58.06 -11.45 -80.64
N TYR A 49 -57.03 -12.09 -80.09
CA TYR A 49 -56.56 -13.43 -80.47
C TYR A 49 -57.18 -14.55 -79.62
N ASP A 50 -58.25 -14.29 -78.87
CA ASP A 50 -58.83 -15.27 -77.93
C ASP A 50 -59.32 -16.57 -78.60
N LYS A 51 -59.55 -16.53 -79.93
CA LYS A 51 -60.00 -17.69 -80.72
C LYS A 51 -58.92 -18.27 -81.64
N ASP A 52 -57.71 -17.72 -81.62
CA ASP A 52 -56.59 -18.23 -82.42
C ASP A 52 -56.04 -19.51 -81.75
N PRO A 53 -56.11 -20.68 -82.43
CA PRO A 53 -55.68 -21.95 -81.85
C PRO A 53 -54.19 -21.97 -81.51
N ASP A 54 -53.35 -21.27 -82.27
CA ASP A 54 -51.92 -21.19 -82.03
C ASP A 54 -51.64 -20.29 -80.82
N MET A 55 -52.31 -19.13 -80.74
CA MET A 55 -52.17 -18.21 -79.59
C MET A 55 -52.67 -18.84 -78.29
N LYS A 56 -53.74 -19.63 -78.35
CA LYS A 56 -54.27 -20.36 -77.18
C LYS A 56 -53.25 -21.37 -76.65
N SER A 57 -52.58 -22.11 -77.55
CA SER A 57 -51.54 -23.07 -77.17
C SER A 57 -50.33 -22.39 -76.51
N VAL A 58 -49.92 -21.21 -77.02
CA VAL A 58 -48.82 -20.41 -76.45
C VAL A 58 -49.20 -19.89 -75.06
N LYS A 59 -50.42 -19.36 -74.90
CA LYS A 59 -50.94 -18.87 -73.62
C LYS A 59 -50.98 -19.98 -72.56
N GLU A 60 -51.54 -21.14 -72.89
CA GLU A 60 -51.60 -22.28 -71.96
C GLU A 60 -50.20 -22.76 -71.56
N ASN A 61 -49.23 -22.74 -72.50
CA ASN A 61 -47.85 -23.13 -72.20
C ASN A 61 -47.13 -22.08 -71.34
N PHE A 62 -47.38 -20.79 -71.56
CA PHE A 62 -46.90 -19.70 -70.72
C PHE A 62 -47.49 -19.79 -69.31
N ASP A 63 -48.81 -19.98 -69.18
CA ASP A 63 -49.49 -20.09 -67.89
C ASP A 63 -48.97 -21.30 -67.10
N ARG A 64 -48.73 -22.42 -67.78
CA ARG A 64 -48.13 -23.63 -67.17
C ARG A 64 -46.70 -23.39 -66.69
N GLN A 65 -45.84 -22.80 -67.52
CA GLN A 65 -44.46 -22.48 -67.13
C GLN A 65 -44.38 -21.41 -66.05
N THR A 66 -45.33 -20.48 -66.06
CA THR A 66 -45.42 -19.38 -65.11
C THR A 66 -45.88 -19.91 -63.75
N SER A 67 -46.87 -20.79 -63.70
CA SER A 67 -47.29 -21.48 -62.46
C SER A 67 -46.15 -22.25 -61.83
N GLN A 68 -45.40 -23.04 -62.61
CA GLN A 68 -44.24 -23.80 -62.09
C GLN A 68 -43.17 -22.87 -61.49
N ARG A 69 -42.84 -21.76 -62.16
CA ARG A 69 -41.87 -20.78 -61.62
C ARG A 69 -42.37 -20.09 -60.36
N PHE A 70 -43.67 -19.84 -60.24
CA PHE A 70 -44.26 -19.27 -59.02
C PHE A 70 -44.19 -20.25 -57.85
N GLU A 71 -44.48 -21.53 -58.06
CA GLU A 71 -44.33 -22.57 -57.03
C GLU A 71 -42.86 -22.72 -56.58
N GLU A 72 -41.91 -22.82 -57.52
CA GLU A 72 -40.46 -22.89 -57.20
C GLU A 72 -39.95 -21.62 -56.49
N TYR A 73 -40.50 -20.45 -56.81
CA TYR A 73 -40.16 -19.20 -56.13
C TYR A 73 -40.74 -19.16 -54.70
N GLU A 74 -42.00 -19.56 -54.53
CA GLU A 74 -42.69 -19.71 -53.25
C GLU A 74 -41.91 -20.64 -52.31
N GLU A 75 -41.49 -21.81 -52.79
CA GLU A 75 -40.72 -22.78 -52.00
C GLU A 75 -39.36 -22.21 -51.58
N ARG A 76 -38.59 -21.62 -52.50
CA ARG A 76 -37.31 -20.97 -52.16
C ARG A 76 -37.49 -19.82 -51.17
N MET A 77 -38.57 -19.06 -51.29
CA MET A 77 -38.88 -17.96 -50.37
C MET A 77 -39.24 -18.48 -48.99
N ARG A 78 -39.99 -19.60 -48.91
CA ARG A 78 -40.31 -20.27 -47.65
C ARG A 78 -39.04 -20.77 -46.94
N GLU A 79 -38.15 -21.46 -47.66
CA GLU A 79 -36.88 -21.94 -47.09
C GLU A 79 -35.99 -20.81 -46.57
N LYS A 80 -35.84 -19.72 -47.34
CA LYS A 80 -35.04 -18.57 -46.92
C LYS A 80 -35.62 -17.88 -45.68
N ARG A 81 -36.94 -17.73 -45.62
CA ARG A 81 -37.62 -17.17 -44.44
C ARG A 81 -37.42 -18.05 -43.21
N GLN A 82 -37.51 -19.37 -43.38
CA GLN A 82 -37.29 -20.32 -42.28
C GLN A 82 -35.84 -20.26 -41.76
N LYS A 83 -34.84 -20.25 -42.65
CA LYS A 83 -33.42 -20.12 -42.28
C LYS A 83 -33.14 -18.81 -41.54
N CYS A 84 -33.66 -17.68 -42.01
CA CYS A 84 -33.49 -16.40 -41.30
C CYS A 84 -34.14 -16.40 -39.91
N LYS A 85 -35.32 -17.03 -39.77
CA LYS A 85 -36.02 -17.12 -38.49
C LYS A 85 -35.24 -17.96 -37.48
N GLU A 86 -34.75 -19.13 -37.89
CA GLU A 86 -33.91 -19.99 -37.06
C GLU A 86 -32.58 -19.32 -36.67
N GLN A 87 -31.97 -18.58 -37.60
CA GLN A 87 -30.74 -17.83 -37.30
C GLN A 87 -30.99 -16.73 -36.27
N CYS A 88 -32.08 -15.97 -36.42
CA CYS A 88 -32.46 -14.92 -35.47
C CYS A 88 -32.73 -15.51 -34.08
N ASP A 89 -33.48 -16.63 -34.01
CA ASP A 89 -33.78 -17.30 -32.74
C ASP A 89 -32.50 -17.81 -32.04
N LYS A 90 -31.53 -18.34 -32.81
CA LYS A 90 -30.21 -18.74 -32.29
C LYS A 90 -29.42 -17.55 -31.73
N ASP A 91 -29.37 -16.44 -32.46
CA ASP A 91 -28.64 -15.24 -32.04
C ASP A 91 -29.26 -14.63 -30.77
N ILE A 92 -30.61 -14.62 -30.68
CA ILE A 92 -31.33 -14.17 -29.48
C ILE A 92 -31.01 -15.08 -28.29
N GLN A 93 -31.05 -16.41 -28.45
CA GLN A 93 -30.68 -17.37 -27.42
C GLN A 93 -29.25 -17.15 -26.92
N GLN A 94 -28.31 -16.90 -27.83
CA GLN A 94 -26.91 -16.65 -27.48
C GLN A 94 -26.71 -15.33 -26.70
N ILE A 95 -27.45 -14.28 -27.06
CA ILE A 95 -27.44 -12.98 -26.35
C ILE A 95 -28.00 -13.14 -24.94
N ILE A 96 -29.12 -13.87 -24.78
CA ILE A 96 -29.74 -14.12 -23.47
C ILE A 96 -28.79 -14.92 -22.56
N LEU A 97 -28.14 -15.96 -23.09
CA LEU A 97 -27.15 -16.76 -22.35
C LEU A 97 -25.96 -15.92 -21.89
N LYS A 98 -25.41 -15.06 -22.77
CA LYS A 98 -24.32 -14.14 -22.40
C LYS A 98 -24.73 -13.16 -21.30
N ASP A 99 -25.90 -12.52 -21.42
CA ASP A 99 -26.39 -11.55 -20.42
C ASP A 99 -26.62 -12.26 -19.06
N LYS A 100 -27.06 -13.53 -19.05
CA LYS A 100 -27.22 -14.33 -17.82
C LYS A 100 -25.89 -14.66 -17.15
N ILE A 101 -24.87 -15.04 -17.91
CA ILE A 101 -23.52 -15.32 -17.38
C ILE A 101 -22.89 -14.05 -16.80
N GLU A 102 -22.93 -12.95 -17.54
CA GLU A 102 -22.43 -11.64 -17.08
C GLU A 102 -23.11 -11.22 -15.78
N LYS A 103 -24.44 -11.34 -15.70
CA LYS A 103 -25.22 -10.99 -14.49
C LYS A 103 -24.84 -11.85 -13.28
N SER A 104 -24.59 -13.15 -13.49
CA SER A 104 -24.20 -14.09 -12.42
C SER A 104 -22.77 -13.87 -11.91
N LEU A 105 -21.83 -13.52 -12.81
CA LEU A 105 -20.46 -13.18 -12.44
C LEU A 105 -20.42 -11.88 -11.63
N GLU A 106 -21.21 -10.88 -12.03
CA GLU A 106 -21.30 -9.62 -11.31
C GLU A 106 -21.92 -9.78 -9.92
N GLU A 107 -22.98 -10.56 -9.76
CA GLU A 107 -23.60 -10.80 -8.45
C GLU A 107 -22.63 -11.49 -7.48
N LYS A 108 -21.78 -12.41 -8.00
CA LYS A 108 -20.72 -13.05 -7.22
C LYS A 108 -19.60 -12.07 -6.83
N VAL A 109 -19.18 -11.20 -7.75
CA VAL A 109 -18.14 -10.18 -7.47
C VAL A 109 -18.67 -9.13 -6.48
N GLU A 110 -19.94 -8.73 -6.58
CA GLU A 110 -20.58 -7.79 -5.66
C GLU A 110 -20.75 -8.37 -4.25
N LYS A 111 -21.20 -9.64 -4.13
CA LYS A 111 -21.22 -10.36 -2.83
C LYS A 111 -19.82 -10.55 -2.25
N GLY A 112 -18.83 -10.84 -3.09
CA GLY A 112 -17.43 -10.97 -2.67
C GLY A 112 -16.86 -9.64 -2.16
N CYS A 113 -17.14 -8.54 -2.85
CA CYS A 113 -16.67 -7.20 -2.47
C CYS A 113 -17.38 -6.67 -1.21
N LEU A 114 -18.69 -6.93 -1.03
CA LEU A 114 -19.40 -6.60 0.21
C LEU A 114 -18.88 -7.42 1.41
N ARG A 115 -18.57 -8.72 1.23
CA ARG A 115 -17.96 -9.55 2.28
C ARG A 115 -16.55 -9.08 2.65
N CYS A 116 -15.72 -8.68 1.67
CA CYS A 116 -14.43 -8.05 1.95
C CYS A 116 -14.55 -6.68 2.62
N GLY A 117 -15.56 -5.88 2.24
CA GLY A 117 -15.86 -4.58 2.85
C GLY A 117 -16.25 -4.69 4.33
N CYS A 118 -17.04 -5.69 4.71
CA CYS A 118 -17.37 -5.95 6.11
C CYS A 118 -16.20 -6.54 6.93
N GLY A 119 -15.25 -7.23 6.28
CA GLY A 119 -14.03 -7.73 6.93
C GLY A 119 -13.00 -6.63 7.24
N LEU A 120 -13.02 -5.52 6.50
CA LEU A 120 -12.10 -4.38 6.69
C LEU A 120 -12.38 -3.60 8.00
N GLY A 121 -13.57 -3.72 8.58
CA GLY A 121 -13.86 -3.18 9.92
C GLY A 121 -13.06 -3.88 11.04
N GLY A 122 -12.61 -5.12 10.82
CA GLY A 122 -11.83 -5.89 11.79
C GLY A 122 -10.32 -5.82 11.63
N ILE A 123 -9.81 -5.43 10.46
CA ILE A 123 -8.35 -5.37 10.20
C ILE A 123 -7.75 -4.03 10.67
N ALA A 124 -8.57 -2.97 10.72
CA ALA A 124 -8.14 -1.68 11.25
C ALA A 124 -7.75 -1.74 12.74
N THR A 125 -8.38 -2.62 13.52
CA THR A 125 -8.05 -2.81 14.95
C THR A 125 -6.82 -3.68 15.14
N SER A 126 -6.58 -4.69 14.29
CA SER A 126 -5.42 -5.59 14.45
C SER A 126 -4.08 -4.91 14.15
N VAL A 127 -3.99 -4.06 13.12
CA VAL A 127 -2.70 -3.42 12.76
C VAL A 127 -2.26 -2.40 13.81
N GLY A 128 -3.20 -1.73 14.47
CA GLY A 128 -2.90 -0.82 15.59
C GLY A 128 -2.41 -1.53 16.86
N ILE A 129 -2.97 -2.70 17.16
CA ILE A 129 -2.63 -3.44 18.39
C ILE A 129 -1.29 -4.16 18.26
N PHE A 130 -1.03 -4.84 17.13
CA PHE A 130 0.25 -5.55 16.94
C PHE A 130 1.44 -4.61 16.78
N GLY A 131 1.25 -3.44 16.16
CA GLY A 131 2.29 -2.42 16.06
C GLY A 131 2.69 -1.83 17.42
N ALA A 132 1.71 -1.50 18.27
CA ALA A 132 1.98 -0.90 19.59
C ALA A 132 2.66 -1.88 20.57
N ILE A 133 2.30 -3.16 20.54
CA ILE A 133 2.88 -4.18 21.43
C ILE A 133 4.35 -4.44 21.07
N ALA A 134 4.64 -4.62 19.77
CA ALA A 134 6.01 -4.90 19.31
C ALA A 134 6.96 -3.72 19.59
N VAL A 135 6.49 -2.48 19.41
CA VAL A 135 7.28 -1.27 19.70
C VAL A 135 7.60 -1.16 21.19
N ASN A 136 6.65 -1.49 22.08
CA ASN A 136 6.87 -1.44 23.52
C ASN A 136 7.85 -2.48 24.07
N GLU A 137 7.95 -3.66 23.45
CA GLU A 137 8.97 -4.64 23.85
C GLU A 137 10.36 -4.25 23.33
N TRP A 138 10.42 -3.74 22.09
CA TRP A 138 11.68 -3.32 21.49
C TRP A 138 12.28 -2.09 22.20
N THR A 139 11.46 -1.11 22.59
CA THR A 139 11.92 0.05 23.38
C THR A 139 12.44 -0.37 24.75
N LYS A 140 11.80 -1.34 25.42
CA LYS A 140 12.31 -1.90 26.68
C LYS A 140 13.66 -2.58 26.50
N ALA A 141 13.81 -3.40 25.46
CA ALA A 141 15.07 -4.07 25.17
C ALA A 141 16.19 -3.06 24.86
N ALA A 142 15.89 -2.02 24.08
CA ALA A 142 16.82 -0.94 23.76
C ALA A 142 17.26 -0.17 25.01
N MET A 143 16.32 0.16 25.92
CA MET A 143 16.66 0.82 27.19
C MET A 143 17.56 -0.04 28.09
N ILE A 144 17.29 -1.35 28.19
CA ILE A 144 18.14 -2.27 28.96
C ILE A 144 19.55 -2.36 28.37
N ALA A 145 19.65 -2.39 27.04
CA ALA A 145 20.94 -2.40 26.35
C ALA A 145 21.72 -1.09 26.58
N ALA A 146 21.04 0.06 26.47
CA ALA A 146 21.60 1.38 26.72
C ALA A 146 22.10 1.54 28.16
N GLU A 147 21.30 1.11 29.14
CA GLU A 147 21.69 1.11 30.56
C GLU A 147 22.96 0.26 30.79
N LYS A 148 23.01 -0.95 30.23
CA LYS A 148 24.19 -1.82 30.35
C LYS A 148 25.43 -1.19 29.72
N ALA A 149 25.29 -0.55 28.55
CA ALA A 149 26.38 0.16 27.89
C ALA A 149 26.88 1.34 28.73
N GLY A 150 25.96 2.15 29.26
CA GLY A 150 26.27 3.27 30.15
C GLY A 150 26.97 2.82 31.43
N VAL A 151 26.48 1.77 32.09
CA VAL A 151 27.09 1.19 33.29
C VAL A 151 28.54 0.77 33.04
N ASN A 152 28.82 0.08 31.94
CA ASN A 152 30.19 -0.37 31.62
C ASN A 152 31.16 0.82 31.44
N VAL A 153 30.70 1.88 30.77
CA VAL A 153 31.50 3.10 30.57
C VAL A 153 31.68 3.85 31.89
N GLY A 154 30.63 3.96 32.70
CA GLY A 154 30.68 4.59 34.01
C GLY A 154 31.66 3.90 34.97
N ILE A 155 31.63 2.57 35.03
CA ILE A 155 32.60 1.78 35.82
C ILE A 155 34.02 2.05 35.33
N SER A 156 34.25 1.95 34.01
CA SER A 156 35.57 2.19 33.42
C SER A 156 36.09 3.59 33.74
N LYS A 157 35.21 4.61 33.66
CA LYS A 157 35.56 5.99 33.97
C LYS A 157 35.86 6.21 35.45
N GLY A 158 35.09 5.57 36.34
CA GLY A 158 35.36 5.58 37.79
C GLY A 158 36.75 5.03 38.12
N ILE A 159 37.10 3.88 37.54
CA ILE A 159 38.41 3.23 37.71
C ILE A 159 39.55 4.12 37.18
N GLU A 160 39.37 4.69 35.98
CA GLU A 160 40.34 5.62 35.36
C GLU A 160 40.59 6.84 36.25
N LEU A 161 39.53 7.45 36.80
CA LEU A 161 39.62 8.64 37.63
C LEU A 161 40.25 8.36 39.00
N ILE A 162 39.96 7.20 39.61
CA ILE A 162 40.65 6.78 40.85
C ILE A 162 42.15 6.62 40.59
N THR A 163 42.50 5.92 39.52
CA THR A 163 43.90 5.64 39.18
C THR A 163 44.65 6.92 38.85
N SER A 164 44.04 7.85 38.12
CA SER A 164 44.69 9.11 37.72
C SER A 164 44.78 10.14 38.84
N LYS A 165 43.75 10.29 39.68
CA LYS A 165 43.72 11.30 40.77
C LYS A 165 44.46 10.86 42.02
N PHE A 166 44.44 9.56 42.33
CA PHE A 166 44.95 9.04 43.60
C PHE A 166 46.05 7.99 43.45
N SER A 167 46.35 7.53 42.22
CA SER A 167 47.30 6.44 41.95
C SER A 167 46.98 5.15 42.73
N LEU A 168 45.70 4.92 42.99
CA LEU A 168 45.20 3.72 43.64
C LEU A 168 44.85 2.65 42.60
N THR A 169 45.29 1.42 42.85
CA THR A 169 44.92 0.22 42.08
C THR A 169 44.00 -0.72 42.87
N THR A 170 43.84 -0.45 44.17
CA THR A 170 43.00 -1.21 45.09
C THR A 170 42.20 -0.26 46.00
N LEU A 171 41.01 -0.71 46.40
CA LEU A 171 40.18 -0.08 47.42
C LEU A 171 39.72 -1.16 48.40
N GLY A 172 39.98 -0.95 49.68
CA GLY A 172 39.67 -1.90 50.75
C GLY A 172 40.41 -3.23 50.61
N GLY A 173 41.62 -3.24 50.03
CA GLY A 173 42.41 -4.46 49.78
C GLY A 173 41.90 -5.32 48.61
N SER A 174 40.93 -4.85 47.82
CA SER A 174 40.45 -5.50 46.60
C SER A 174 40.75 -4.65 45.36
N THR A 175 40.88 -5.29 44.21
CA THR A 175 41.13 -4.60 42.93
C THR A 175 39.92 -3.75 42.53
N LEU A 176 40.18 -2.60 41.90
CA LEU A 176 39.14 -1.65 41.48
C LEU A 176 38.03 -2.30 40.64
N GLU A 177 38.39 -3.21 39.74
CA GLU A 177 37.44 -3.96 38.88
C GLU A 177 36.42 -4.79 39.66
N LYS A 178 36.77 -5.26 40.87
CA LYS A 178 35.86 -6.07 41.68
C LYS A 178 34.92 -5.24 42.53
N VAL A 179 35.35 -4.04 42.92
CA VAL A 179 34.63 -3.20 43.89
C VAL A 179 33.80 -2.10 43.23
N VAL A 180 34.23 -1.61 42.06
CA VAL A 180 33.46 -0.67 41.25
C VAL A 180 32.48 -1.48 40.39
N THR A 181 31.23 -1.52 40.81
CA THR A 181 30.15 -2.31 40.21
C THR A 181 29.04 -1.39 39.71
N ALA A 182 28.05 -1.97 39.04
CA ALA A 182 26.86 -1.26 38.56
C ALA A 182 26.12 -0.47 39.66
N GLN A 183 26.21 -0.89 40.92
CA GLN A 183 25.53 -0.23 42.03
C GLN A 183 26.42 0.84 42.69
N THR A 184 27.73 0.67 42.68
CA THR A 184 28.67 1.49 43.45
C THR A 184 29.31 2.60 42.62
N PHE A 185 29.38 2.49 41.30
CA PHE A 185 30.10 3.46 40.47
C PHE A 185 29.49 4.87 40.46
N LYS A 186 28.17 4.98 40.73
CA LYS A 186 27.42 6.24 40.89
C LYS A 186 27.34 6.71 42.34
N ASP A 187 27.74 5.88 43.31
CA ASP A 187 27.62 6.21 44.73
C ASP A 187 28.83 7.01 45.21
N PRO A 188 28.68 8.30 45.56
CA PRO A 188 29.78 9.11 46.05
C PRO A 188 30.34 8.58 47.38
N MET A 189 29.48 8.02 48.24
CA MET A 189 29.87 7.55 49.56
C MET A 189 30.79 6.33 49.48
N PHE A 190 30.57 5.46 48.50
CA PHE A 190 31.46 4.35 48.20
C PHE A 190 32.90 4.80 47.97
N TYR A 191 33.12 5.82 47.12
CA TYR A 191 34.46 6.34 46.85
C TYR A 191 35.04 7.07 48.07
N VAL A 192 34.25 7.90 48.75
CA VAL A 192 34.70 8.65 49.93
C VAL A 192 35.22 7.69 50.99
N LEU A 193 34.43 6.70 51.38
CA LEU A 193 34.80 5.73 52.42
C LEU A 193 35.99 4.86 51.99
N GLY A 194 35.99 4.40 50.74
CA GLY A 194 37.06 3.57 50.21
C GLY A 194 38.42 4.29 50.19
N ILE A 195 38.45 5.51 49.66
CA ILE A 195 39.69 6.30 49.54
C ILE A 195 40.19 6.74 50.92
N GLN A 196 39.29 7.12 51.83
CA GLN A 196 39.67 7.46 53.21
C GLN A 196 40.30 6.28 53.95
N LYS A 197 39.78 5.06 53.75
CA LYS A 197 40.35 3.84 54.33
C LYS A 197 41.75 3.56 53.79
N GLU A 198 41.95 3.69 52.48
CA GLU A 198 43.28 3.56 51.86
C GLU A 198 44.25 4.63 52.36
N TYR A 199 43.79 5.88 52.47
CA TYR A 199 44.59 6.99 53.00
C TYR A 199 45.08 6.68 54.42
N ASN A 200 44.20 6.21 55.31
CA ASN A 200 44.56 5.85 56.67
C ASN A 200 45.50 4.65 56.74
N THR A 201 45.44 3.74 55.76
CA THR A 201 46.30 2.55 55.74
C THR A 201 47.69 2.87 55.19
N VAL A 202 47.77 3.67 54.13
CA VAL A 202 49.00 3.95 53.39
C VAL A 202 49.75 5.15 53.97
N CYS A 203 49.05 6.26 54.21
CA CYS A 203 49.68 7.54 54.54
C CYS A 203 49.86 7.77 56.04
N SER A 204 49.11 7.04 56.90
CA SER A 204 49.28 7.13 58.36
C SER A 204 50.34 6.17 58.92
N ALA A 205 50.81 5.21 58.12
CA ALA A 205 51.82 4.23 58.52
C ALA A 205 53.26 4.74 58.35
N ASP A 206 53.53 5.55 57.32
CA ASP A 206 54.85 6.17 57.11
C ASP A 206 54.73 7.44 56.22
N PRO A 207 55.01 8.65 56.74
CA PRO A 207 54.83 9.91 56.03
C PRO A 207 55.81 10.16 54.88
N TYR A 208 56.77 9.26 54.64
CA TYR A 208 57.79 9.37 53.57
C TYR A 208 57.48 8.53 52.32
N ILE A 209 56.35 7.82 52.28
CA ILE A 209 55.92 7.06 51.10
C ILE A 209 55.48 8.02 49.99
N SER A 210 56.12 7.95 48.81
CA SER A 210 55.79 8.77 47.64
C SER A 210 54.53 8.27 46.90
N ASN A 211 53.39 8.19 47.59
CA ASN A 211 52.11 7.87 46.98
C ASN A 211 51.33 9.17 46.69
N LEU A 212 50.70 9.28 45.52
CA LEU A 212 49.91 10.44 45.11
C LEU A 212 48.84 10.81 46.15
N LEU A 213 48.24 9.78 46.77
CA LEU A 213 47.24 9.92 47.82
C LEU A 213 47.77 10.68 49.06
N CYS A 214 49.06 10.52 49.41
CA CYS A 214 49.63 11.15 50.59
C CYS A 214 49.96 12.64 50.38
N PHE A 215 50.02 13.13 49.14
CA PHE A 215 50.14 14.58 48.86
C PHE A 215 48.88 15.36 49.24
N TYR A 216 47.75 14.70 49.43
CA TYR A 216 46.54 15.34 49.95
C TYR A 216 46.63 15.66 51.46
N THR A 217 47.66 15.16 52.15
CA THR A 217 47.87 15.37 53.58
C THR A 217 48.15 16.84 53.88
N ASN A 218 47.31 17.43 54.72
CA ASN A 218 47.61 18.70 55.38
C ASN A 218 48.03 18.42 56.82
N HIS A 219 49.33 18.48 57.08
CA HIS A 219 49.92 18.18 58.41
C HIS A 219 49.38 19.07 59.54
N ASN A 220 48.82 20.23 59.22
CA ASN A 220 48.28 21.17 60.20
C ASN A 220 46.78 20.98 60.44
N ASN A 221 46.07 20.29 59.55
CA ASN A 221 44.62 20.11 59.65
C ASN A 221 44.12 18.85 58.92
N MET A 222 43.92 17.79 59.68
CA MET A 222 43.41 16.51 59.18
C MET A 222 41.96 16.60 58.66
N SER A 223 41.15 17.52 59.19
CA SER A 223 39.78 17.76 58.70
C SER A 223 39.77 18.29 57.26
N LEU A 224 40.65 19.24 56.96
CA LEU A 224 40.86 19.75 55.59
C LEU A 224 41.31 18.66 54.63
N THR A 225 42.16 17.73 55.08
CA THR A 225 42.60 16.57 54.29
C THR A 225 41.41 15.70 53.88
N TYR A 226 40.57 15.32 54.84
CA TYR A 226 39.37 14.52 54.58
C TYR A 226 38.37 15.24 53.68
N GLN A 227 38.24 16.56 53.81
CA GLN A 227 37.36 17.37 52.98
C GLN A 227 37.83 17.40 51.52
N THR A 228 39.13 17.56 51.26
CA THR A 228 39.69 17.56 49.90
C THR A 228 39.59 16.18 49.24
N ILE A 229 39.85 15.12 50.00
CA ILE A 229 39.66 13.74 49.55
C ILE A 229 38.18 13.49 49.21
N SER A 230 37.27 13.91 50.10
CA SER A 230 35.82 13.74 49.89
C SER A 230 35.33 14.47 48.65
N THR A 231 35.74 15.73 48.48
CA THR A 231 35.40 16.52 47.27
C THR A 231 35.89 15.84 46.00
N SER A 232 37.12 15.35 46.02
CA SER A 232 37.73 14.67 44.87
C SER A 232 37.06 13.32 44.59
N ALA A 233 36.68 12.57 45.62
CA ALA A 233 35.95 11.32 45.51
C ALA A 233 34.52 11.51 44.98
N ASN A 234 33.83 12.57 45.42
CA ASN A 234 32.52 12.94 44.90
C ASN A 234 32.58 13.30 43.41
N ASP A 235 33.60 14.06 42.99
CA ASP A 235 33.84 14.40 41.58
C ASP A 235 34.02 13.15 40.70
N ILE A 236 34.60 12.07 41.25
CA ILE A 236 34.72 10.78 40.54
C ILE A 236 33.35 10.18 40.29
N ALA A 237 32.51 10.05 41.34
CA ALA A 237 31.18 9.47 41.22
C ALA A 237 30.30 10.28 40.25
N VAL A 238 30.38 11.61 40.32
CA VAL A 238 29.64 12.51 39.42
C VAL A 238 30.08 12.30 37.97
N LYS A 239 31.39 12.36 37.68
CA LYS A 239 31.90 12.18 36.31
C LYS A 239 31.66 10.79 35.75
N ALA A 240 31.74 9.76 36.59
CA ALA A 240 31.40 8.40 36.22
C ALA A 240 29.90 8.26 35.89
N GLY A 241 29.04 8.92 36.68
CA GLY A 241 27.60 8.99 36.43
C GLY A 241 27.23 9.76 35.17
N GLU A 242 27.88 10.90 34.92
CA GLU A 242 27.70 11.71 33.71
C GLU A 242 28.14 10.96 32.45
N ALA A 243 29.29 10.28 32.50
CA ALA A 243 29.77 9.46 31.39
C ALA A 243 28.80 8.31 31.07
N ALA A 244 28.25 7.64 32.09
CA ALA A 244 27.24 6.61 31.90
C ALA A 244 25.96 7.18 31.27
N LYS A 245 25.46 8.31 31.78
CA LYS A 245 24.24 8.95 31.28
C LYS A 245 24.39 9.45 29.84
N SER A 246 25.56 10.00 29.48
CA SER A 246 25.84 10.43 28.11
C SER A 246 25.78 9.27 27.11
N ILE A 247 26.21 8.07 27.52
CA ILE A 247 26.15 6.87 26.67
C ILE A 247 24.73 6.31 26.62
N GLU A 248 24.02 6.28 27.76
CA GLU A 248 22.61 5.91 27.80
C GLU A 248 21.78 6.76 26.81
N GLU A 249 21.96 8.08 26.83
CA GLU A 249 21.27 9.01 25.93
C GLU A 249 21.65 8.81 24.45
N ALA A 250 22.93 8.55 24.16
CA ALA A 250 23.41 8.32 22.80
C ALA A 250 22.86 7.00 22.20
N GLU A 251 22.87 5.92 22.97
CA GLU A 251 22.34 4.61 22.56
C GLU A 251 20.82 4.65 22.35
N ILE A 252 20.09 5.33 23.24
CA ILE A 252 18.65 5.55 23.08
C ILE A 252 18.37 6.38 21.81
N ALA A 253 19.17 7.41 21.54
CA ALA A 253 19.02 8.22 20.33
C ALA A 253 19.28 7.41 19.05
N LEU A 254 20.31 6.54 19.05
CA LEU A 254 20.60 5.63 17.94
C LEU A 254 19.46 4.64 17.70
N ALA A 255 18.96 3.98 18.75
CA ALA A 255 17.84 3.05 18.64
C ALA A 255 16.57 3.73 18.08
N ASN A 256 16.29 4.97 18.52
CA ASN A 256 15.18 5.76 18.00
C ASN A 256 15.40 6.14 16.52
N ALA A 257 16.62 6.50 16.12
CA ALA A 257 16.94 6.82 14.73
C ALA A 257 16.72 5.62 13.80
N GLU A 258 17.15 4.41 14.20
CA GLU A 258 16.92 3.18 13.44
C GLU A 258 15.42 2.83 13.34
N SER A 259 14.67 3.02 14.43
CA SER A 259 13.22 2.78 14.44
C SER A 259 12.47 3.66 13.43
N THR A 260 12.96 4.88 13.21
CA THR A 260 12.34 5.86 12.31
C THR A 260 12.38 5.37 10.85
N TYR A 261 13.46 4.68 10.48
CA TYR A 261 13.58 4.05 9.17
C TYR A 261 12.54 2.95 8.96
N MET A 262 12.28 2.11 9.97
CA MET A 262 11.24 1.08 9.89
C MET A 262 9.82 1.66 9.82
N TYR A 263 9.55 2.73 10.57
CA TYR A 263 8.28 3.45 10.47
C TYR A 263 8.02 4.01 9.08
N SER A 264 9.06 4.50 8.39
CA SER A 264 8.93 4.97 7.01
C SER A 264 8.49 3.84 6.06
N ALA A 265 9.06 2.64 6.20
CA ALA A 265 8.71 1.47 5.39
C ALA A 265 7.26 1.02 5.61
N ILE A 266 6.81 1.00 6.88
CA ILE A 266 5.42 0.70 7.23
C ILE A 266 4.48 1.76 6.65
N GLY A 267 4.85 3.04 6.74
CA GLY A 267 4.10 4.17 6.18
C GLY A 267 3.87 4.02 4.66
N TYR A 268 4.90 3.64 3.91
CA TYR A 268 4.77 3.39 2.47
C TYR A 268 3.88 2.18 2.14
N SER A 269 3.93 1.12 2.94
CA SER A 269 3.05 -0.04 2.78
C SER A 269 1.57 0.35 2.98
N VAL A 270 1.27 1.10 4.04
CA VAL A 270 -0.10 1.57 4.33
C VAL A 270 -0.59 2.53 3.24
N LEU A 271 0.26 3.46 2.79
CA LEU A 271 -0.05 4.36 1.67
C LEU A 271 -0.36 3.57 0.39
N GLY A 272 0.41 2.52 0.10
CA GLY A 272 0.17 1.64 -1.05
C GLY A 272 -1.20 0.96 -1.00
N ILE A 273 -1.59 0.42 0.16
CA ILE A 273 -2.91 -0.19 0.36
C ILE A 273 -4.04 0.83 0.14
N LEU A 274 -3.90 2.05 0.67
CA LEU A 274 -4.87 3.13 0.47
C LEU A 274 -5.03 3.49 -1.01
N ILE A 275 -3.94 3.55 -1.77
CA ILE A 275 -3.98 3.83 -3.22
C ILE A 275 -4.72 2.71 -3.97
N ILE A 276 -4.48 1.45 -3.64
CA ILE A 276 -5.18 0.29 -4.25
C ILE A 276 -6.68 0.35 -3.95
N LEU A 277 -7.06 0.63 -2.71
CA LEU A 277 -8.48 0.77 -2.32
C LEU A 277 -9.18 1.92 -3.06
N LEU A 278 -8.52 3.08 -3.18
CA LEU A 278 -9.04 4.21 -3.95
C LEU A 278 -9.21 3.85 -5.44
N ALA A 279 -8.23 3.18 -6.04
CA ALA A 279 -8.32 2.73 -7.43
C ALA A 279 -9.50 1.77 -7.64
N MET A 280 -9.68 0.79 -6.75
CA MET A 280 -10.81 -0.14 -6.78
C MET A 280 -12.15 0.58 -6.65
N LEU A 281 -12.24 1.59 -5.77
CA LEU A 281 -13.45 2.40 -5.59
C LEU A 281 -13.78 3.22 -6.84
N ILE A 282 -12.78 3.84 -7.47
CA ILE A 282 -12.96 4.59 -8.72
C ILE A 282 -13.45 3.66 -9.84
N ILE A 283 -12.80 2.51 -10.03
CA ILE A 283 -13.21 1.51 -11.04
C ILE A 283 -14.65 1.05 -10.78
N TYR A 284 -14.99 0.76 -9.53
CA TYR A 284 -16.33 0.37 -9.13
C TYR A 284 -17.38 1.44 -9.47
N LEU A 285 -17.10 2.72 -9.18
CA LEU A 285 -17.99 3.84 -9.52
C LEU A 285 -18.18 3.98 -11.03
N ILE A 286 -17.12 3.83 -11.83
CA ILE A 286 -17.20 3.88 -13.30
C ILE A 286 -18.08 2.75 -13.83
N LEU A 287 -17.86 1.52 -13.37
CA LEU A 287 -18.66 0.36 -13.78
C LEU A 287 -20.13 0.53 -13.39
N ARG A 288 -20.39 0.97 -12.14
CA ARG A 288 -21.75 1.25 -11.65
C ARG A 288 -22.45 2.32 -12.50
N TYR A 289 -21.74 3.38 -12.85
CA TYR A 289 -22.27 4.44 -13.71
C TYR A 289 -22.62 3.91 -15.11
N ARG A 290 -21.75 3.11 -15.74
CA ARG A 290 -22.01 2.50 -17.06
C ARG A 290 -23.23 1.59 -17.04
N ARG A 291 -23.43 0.78 -15.98
CA ARG A 291 -24.61 -0.09 -15.83
C ARG A 291 -25.90 0.72 -15.75
N LYS A 292 -25.93 1.76 -14.91
CA LYS A 292 -27.11 2.63 -14.77
C LYS A 292 -27.50 3.28 -16.10
N LYS A 293 -26.50 3.70 -16.88
CA LYS A 293 -26.71 4.22 -18.24
C LYS A 293 -27.27 3.17 -19.21
N LYS A 294 -26.75 1.94 -19.20
CA LYS A 294 -27.25 0.82 -20.04
C LYS A 294 -28.71 0.48 -19.70
N MET A 295 -29.05 0.41 -18.41
CA MET A 295 -30.42 0.14 -17.96
C MET A 295 -31.40 1.25 -18.35
N ASN A 296 -31.04 2.52 -18.16
CA ASN A 296 -31.89 3.64 -18.57
C ASN A 296 -32.15 3.63 -20.09
N LYS A 297 -31.14 3.30 -20.90
CA LYS A 297 -31.32 3.14 -22.35
C LYS A 297 -32.26 1.98 -22.68
N LYS A 298 -32.08 0.81 -22.06
CA LYS A 298 -32.99 -0.34 -22.25
C LYS A 298 -34.44 0.07 -21.99
N ILE A 299 -34.72 0.73 -20.85
CA ILE A 299 -36.07 1.20 -20.48
C ILE A 299 -36.66 2.15 -21.53
N GLN A 300 -35.85 3.05 -22.09
CA GLN A 300 -36.31 3.94 -23.17
C GLN A 300 -36.68 3.18 -24.44
N TYR A 301 -35.88 2.21 -24.86
CA TYR A 301 -36.20 1.38 -26.02
C TYR A 301 -37.44 0.51 -25.81
N THR A 302 -37.62 -0.08 -24.62
CA THR A 302 -38.84 -0.87 -24.33
C THR A 302 -40.10 -0.02 -24.38
N LYS A 303 -40.02 1.25 -23.95
CA LYS A 303 -41.16 2.18 -24.06
C LYS A 303 -41.54 2.49 -25.51
N LEU A 304 -40.55 2.67 -26.39
CA LEU A 304 -40.78 2.94 -27.82
C LEU A 304 -41.32 1.74 -28.59
N LEU A 305 -41.00 0.51 -28.15
CA LEU A 305 -41.41 -0.73 -28.81
C LEU A 305 -42.85 -1.17 -28.47
N ASN A 306 -43.38 -0.71 -27.33
CA ASN A 306 -44.72 -1.02 -26.86
C ASN A 306 -45.76 0.05 -27.26
N GLN A 307 -45.37 0.97 -28.14
CA GLN A 307 -46.18 2.07 -28.65
C GLN A 307 -46.47 1.83 -30.13
#